data_AF-A0A0G2I674-F1
#
_entry.id   AF-A0A0G2I674-F1
#
_cell.length_a   1.000
_cell.length_b   1.000
_cell.length_c   1.000
_cell.angle_alpha   90.00
_cell.angle_beta   90.00
_cell.angle_gamma   90.00
#
_symmetry.space_group_name_H-M   'P 1'
#
loop_
_entity.id
_entity.type
_entity.pdbx_description
1 polymer ?
#
loop_
_entity_poly.entity_id
_entity_poly.type
_entity_poly.pdbx_seq_one_letter_code
_entity_poly.pdbx_strand_id
1 'polypeptide(L)'
;MTAYPIVFQQIHGFAPGISGLPYFGMIMGQLIGGVTIILSQPWYTRKLEANGGVPVPEWRLPHVIAGGIAFAAGLFWFGWSGFTADVHWIVPTLSGLLTGFGLLVIFLQALNYIIDAYLLFAASAIAANTLLRSLAGAAFPLFSERMFASLGVNWSGTLLGCVAVALAPIPVIFYIYGAKLRARSKFSAKHIVEDEE
;
A
#
# COMPACT_ATOMS: atom_id res chain seq x y z
N MET A 1 3.47 -13.40 3.70
CA MET A 1 4.51 -14.30 4.26
C MET A 1 4.28 -15.76 3.88
N THR A 2 3.05 -16.19 3.58
CA THR A 2 2.77 -17.56 3.10
C THR A 2 3.12 -17.77 1.62
N ALA A 3 2.92 -16.76 0.76
CA ALA A 3 3.15 -16.87 -0.68
C ALA A 3 4.63 -17.06 -1.09
N TYR A 4 5.57 -16.38 -0.44
CA TYR A 4 7.00 -16.44 -0.80
C TYR A 4 7.62 -17.84 -0.54
N PRO A 5 7.43 -18.46 0.65
CA PRO A 5 7.85 -19.84 0.87
C PRO A 5 7.23 -20.83 -0.12
N ILE A 6 5.96 -20.66 -0.49
CA ILE A 6 5.31 -21.53 -1.49
C ILE A 6 6.04 -21.44 -2.83
N VAL A 7 6.32 -20.24 -3.33
CA VAL A 7 7.02 -20.06 -4.62
C VAL A 7 8.48 -20.52 -4.55
N PHE A 8 9.24 -20.07 -3.56
CA PHE A 8 10.68 -20.29 -3.56
C PHE A 8 11.10 -21.63 -2.94
N GLN A 9 10.37 -22.15 -1.94
CA GLN A 9 10.67 -23.47 -1.36
C GLN A 9 9.96 -24.60 -2.10
N GLN A 10 8.65 -24.48 -2.38
CA GLN A 10 7.90 -25.60 -2.95
C GLN A 10 8.05 -25.71 -4.48
N ILE A 11 8.10 -24.59 -5.20
CA ILE A 11 8.20 -24.60 -6.67
C ILE A 11 9.66 -24.59 -7.13
N HIS A 12 10.50 -23.69 -6.60
CA HIS A 12 11.92 -23.61 -6.97
C HIS A 12 12.85 -24.51 -6.14
N GLY A 13 12.34 -25.21 -5.11
CA GLY A 13 13.12 -26.17 -4.33
C GLY A 13 14.23 -25.56 -3.46
N PHE A 14 14.17 -24.26 -3.15
CA PHE A 14 15.21 -23.62 -2.33
C PHE A 14 15.17 -24.10 -0.89
N ALA A 15 16.36 -24.26 -0.30
CA ALA A 15 16.50 -24.51 1.12
C ALA A 15 15.84 -23.37 1.94
N PRO A 16 15.25 -23.66 3.13
CA PRO A 16 14.53 -22.67 3.92
C PRO A 16 15.32 -21.39 4.21
N GLY A 17 16.63 -21.50 4.46
CA GLY A 17 17.50 -20.33 4.69
C GLY A 17 17.68 -19.44 3.44
N ILE A 18 17.73 -20.02 2.25
CA ILE A 18 17.94 -19.30 0.98
C ILE A 18 16.64 -18.68 0.48
N SER A 19 15.50 -19.32 0.77
CA SER A 19 14.17 -18.82 0.39
C SER A 19 13.79 -17.47 1.02
N GLY A 20 14.56 -16.99 1.99
CA GLY A 20 14.43 -15.65 2.57
C GLY A 20 15.03 -14.55 1.69
N LEU A 21 15.99 -14.86 0.81
CA LEU A 21 16.70 -13.87 -0.01
C LEU A 21 15.76 -13.04 -0.92
N PRO A 22 14.72 -13.62 -1.55
CA PRO A 22 13.80 -12.85 -2.37
C PRO A 22 13.06 -11.71 -1.64
N TYR A 23 12.95 -11.76 -0.30
CA TYR A 23 12.39 -10.64 0.46
C TYR A 23 13.24 -9.36 0.33
N PHE A 24 14.54 -9.47 0.02
CA PHE A 24 15.35 -8.28 -0.28
C PHE A 24 14.83 -7.52 -1.50
N GLY A 25 14.26 -8.20 -2.50
CA GLY A 25 13.60 -7.52 -3.63
C GLY A 25 12.47 -6.60 -3.16
N MET A 26 11.69 -7.06 -2.18
CA MET A 26 10.64 -6.25 -1.56
C MET A 26 11.18 -5.08 -0.73
N ILE A 27 12.22 -5.32 0.07
CA ILE A 27 12.89 -4.28 0.87
C ILE A 27 13.47 -3.19 -0.04
N MET A 28 14.12 -3.57 -1.14
CA MET A 28 14.63 -2.60 -2.12
C MET A 28 13.51 -1.77 -2.75
N GLY A 29 12.36 -2.38 -3.05
CA GLY A 29 11.17 -1.67 -3.50
C GLY A 29 10.69 -0.63 -2.48
N GLN A 30 10.68 -0.99 -1.20
CA GLN A 30 10.35 -0.06 -0.11
C GLN A 30 11.35 1.09 -0.02
N LEU A 31 12.67 0.82 -0.10
CA LEU A 31 13.68 1.88 -0.09
C LEU A 31 13.49 2.87 -1.24
N ILE A 32 13.22 2.38 -2.45
CA ILE A 32 12.89 3.23 -3.60
C ILE A 32 11.64 4.08 -3.30
N GLY A 33 10.60 3.47 -2.72
CA GLY A 33 9.39 4.19 -2.27
C GLY A 33 9.71 5.32 -1.31
N GLY A 34 10.53 5.06 -0.30
CA GLY A 34 10.97 6.06 0.68
C GLY A 34 11.71 7.22 0.02
N VAL A 35 12.66 6.91 -0.88
CA VAL A 35 13.40 7.93 -1.63
C VAL A 35 12.46 8.78 -2.49
N THR A 36 11.48 8.19 -3.19
CA THR A 36 10.53 8.98 -3.99
C THR A 36 9.68 9.94 -3.16
N ILE A 37 9.34 9.57 -1.92
CA ILE A 37 8.60 10.42 -1.00
C ILE A 37 9.48 11.59 -0.53
N ILE A 38 10.74 11.32 -0.17
CA ILE A 38 11.71 12.35 0.23
C ILE A 38 11.93 13.34 -0.92
N LEU A 39 12.13 12.85 -2.14
CA LEU A 39 12.29 13.69 -3.34
C LEU A 39 11.03 14.52 -3.65
N SER A 40 9.86 14.08 -3.19
CA SER A 40 8.59 14.80 -3.34
C SER A 40 8.35 15.84 -2.24
N GLN A 41 9.14 15.86 -1.16
CA GLN A 41 8.97 16.84 -0.08
C GLN A 41 9.11 18.30 -0.54
N PRO A 42 10.11 18.70 -1.35
CA PRO A 42 10.25 20.09 -1.79
C PRO A 42 9.03 20.59 -2.58
N TRP A 43 8.40 19.71 -3.36
CA TRP A 43 7.16 20.02 -4.07
C TRP A 43 6.00 20.23 -3.10
N TYR A 44 5.91 19.41 -2.05
CA TYR A 44 4.89 19.55 -1.01
C TYR A 44 5.08 20.85 -0.21
N THR A 45 6.30 21.17 0.21
CA THR A 45 6.62 22.40 0.96
C THR A 45 6.27 23.65 0.17
N ARG A 46 6.60 23.71 -1.12
CA ARG A 46 6.22 24.85 -2.00
C ARG A 46 4.70 25.04 -2.08
N LYS A 47 3.93 23.96 -2.14
CA LYS A 47 2.46 24.03 -2.14
C LYS A 47 1.92 24.48 -0.79
N LEU A 48 2.53 24.02 0.30
CA LEU A 48 2.16 24.42 1.65
C LEU A 48 2.38 25.92 1.87
N GLU A 49 3.53 26.45 1.45
CA GLU A 49 3.86 27.88 1.49
C GLU A 49 2.88 28.71 0.64
N ALA A 50 2.55 28.23 -0.57
CA ALA A 50 1.58 28.89 -1.44
C ALA A 50 0.14 28.88 -0.89
N ASN A 51 -0.20 27.96 0.02
CA ASN A 51 -1.51 27.85 0.66
C ASN A 51 -1.55 28.44 2.08
N GLY A 52 -0.61 29.33 2.40
CA GLY A 52 -0.58 30.03 3.70
C GLY A 52 -0.30 29.12 4.89
N GLY A 53 0.36 27.98 4.70
CA GLY A 53 0.72 27.04 5.76
C GLY A 53 -0.37 26.05 6.16
N VAL A 54 -1.54 26.06 5.50
CA VAL A 54 -2.62 25.11 5.76
C VAL A 54 -2.39 23.82 4.95
N PRO A 55 -2.18 22.65 5.59
CA PRO A 55 -1.98 21.40 4.87
C PRO A 55 -3.28 20.91 4.23
N VAL A 56 -3.18 20.55 2.94
CA VAL A 56 -4.28 19.96 2.17
C VAL A 56 -3.99 18.46 2.01
N PRO A 57 -4.72 17.58 2.72
CA PRO A 57 -4.50 16.12 2.70
C PRO A 57 -4.47 15.53 1.28
N GLU A 58 -5.24 16.10 0.36
CA GLU A 58 -5.43 15.65 -1.01
C GLU A 58 -4.14 15.72 -1.85
N TRP A 59 -3.14 16.52 -1.47
CA TRP A 59 -1.86 16.55 -2.16
C TRP A 59 -1.05 15.27 -2.03
N ARG A 60 -1.40 14.39 -1.08
CA ARG A 60 -0.73 13.10 -0.87
C ARG A 60 -1.32 11.96 -1.71
N LEU A 61 -2.56 12.12 -2.18
CA LEU A 61 -3.30 11.09 -2.91
C LEU A 61 -2.70 10.72 -4.28
N PRO A 62 -2.07 11.63 -5.06
CA PRO A 62 -1.37 11.26 -6.30
C PRO A 62 -0.31 10.16 -6.10
N HIS A 63 0.46 10.25 -5.01
CA HIS A 63 1.44 9.21 -4.64
C HIS A 63 0.76 7.89 -4.27
N VAL A 64 -0.36 7.94 -3.54
CA VAL A 64 -1.15 6.74 -3.20
C VAL A 64 -1.69 6.07 -4.45
N ILE A 65 -2.16 6.82 -5.45
CA ILE A 65 -2.66 6.28 -6.72
C ILE A 65 -1.53 5.60 -7.49
N ALA A 66 -0.37 6.25 -7.62
CA ALA A 66 0.80 5.66 -8.27
C ALA A 66 1.28 4.39 -7.55
N GLY A 67 1.28 4.41 -6.21
CA GLY A 67 1.58 3.26 -5.38
C GLY A 67 0.57 2.12 -5.55
N GLY A 68 -0.72 2.43 -5.65
CA GLY A 68 -1.80 1.47 -5.88
C GLY A 68 -1.65 0.72 -7.21
N ILE A 69 -1.37 1.46 -8.29
CA ILE A 69 -1.14 0.88 -9.62
C ILE A 69 0.12 0.00 -9.60
N ALA A 70 1.22 0.48 -9.01
CA ALA A 70 2.45 -0.29 -8.89
C ALA A 70 2.27 -1.56 -8.05
N PHE A 71 1.51 -1.48 -6.95
CA PHE A 71 1.21 -2.63 -6.09
C PHE A 71 0.41 -3.69 -6.84
N ALA A 72 -0.65 -3.29 -7.55
CA ALA A 72 -1.46 -4.20 -8.36
C ALA A 72 -0.63 -4.87 -9.47
N ALA A 73 0.17 -4.08 -10.20
CA ALA A 73 1.07 -4.61 -11.23
C ALA A 73 2.08 -5.61 -10.66
N GLY A 74 2.65 -5.32 -9.48
CA GLY A 74 3.55 -6.22 -8.77
C GLY A 74 2.90 -7.55 -8.37
N LEU A 75 1.62 -7.54 -7.95
CA LEU A 75 0.87 -8.75 -7.61
C LEU A 75 0.59 -9.64 -8.83
N PHE A 76 0.17 -9.03 -9.95
CA PHE A 76 0.00 -9.78 -11.20
C PHE A 76 1.30 -10.38 -11.70
N TRP A 77 2.38 -9.59 -11.67
CA TRP A 77 3.71 -10.08 -12.03
C TRP A 77 4.11 -11.26 -11.13
N PHE A 78 4.00 -11.13 -9.80
CA PHE A 78 4.36 -12.20 -8.87
C PHE A 78 3.55 -13.48 -9.12
N GLY A 79 2.22 -13.37 -9.32
CA GLY A 79 1.36 -14.53 -9.57
C GLY A 79 1.76 -15.31 -10.83
N TRP A 80 1.99 -14.60 -11.94
CA TRP A 80 2.30 -15.23 -13.23
C TRP A 80 3.76 -15.65 -13.38
N SER A 81 4.69 -15.03 -12.65
CA SER A 81 6.10 -15.41 -12.66
C SER A 81 6.47 -16.48 -11.63
N GLY A 82 5.70 -16.61 -10.54
CA GLY A 82 5.96 -17.58 -9.47
C GLY A 82 5.24 -18.91 -9.62
N PHE A 83 4.49 -19.14 -10.71
CA PHE A 83 3.68 -20.35 -10.89
C PHE A 83 4.48 -21.56 -11.41
N THR A 84 5.55 -21.35 -12.17
CA THR A 84 6.35 -22.43 -12.76
C THR A 84 7.81 -22.35 -12.34
N ALA A 85 8.45 -23.51 -12.21
CA ALA A 85 9.88 -23.59 -11.95
C ALA A 85 10.73 -23.20 -13.19
N ASP A 86 10.13 -23.20 -14.37
CA ASP A 86 10.78 -22.82 -15.65
C ASP A 86 11.16 -21.33 -15.70
N VAL A 87 10.43 -20.49 -14.98
CA VAL A 87 10.75 -19.06 -14.87
C VAL A 87 11.90 -18.88 -13.88
N HIS A 88 12.96 -18.18 -14.29
CA HIS A 88 14.10 -17.93 -13.42
C HIS A 88 13.67 -17.19 -12.15
N TRP A 89 14.08 -17.69 -10.97
CA TRP A 89 13.71 -17.19 -9.63
C TRP A 89 13.87 -15.67 -9.43
N ILE A 90 14.73 -15.03 -10.22
CA ILE A 90 14.93 -13.58 -10.18
C ILE A 90 13.68 -12.81 -10.64
N VAL A 91 12.89 -13.36 -11.55
CA VAL A 91 11.69 -12.71 -12.10
C VAL A 91 10.61 -12.50 -11.02
N PRO A 92 10.18 -13.53 -10.26
CA PRO A 92 9.28 -13.32 -9.12
C PRO A 92 9.92 -12.56 -7.96
N THR A 93 11.26 -12.48 -7.91
CA THR A 93 11.95 -11.63 -6.92
C THR A 93 11.84 -10.14 -7.30
N LEU A 94 11.99 -9.82 -8.58
CA LEU A 94 11.91 -8.44 -9.10
C LEU A 94 10.50 -7.86 -9.01
N SER A 95 9.44 -8.67 -9.07
CA SER A 95 8.08 -8.18 -8.78
C SER A 95 7.93 -7.66 -7.35
N GLY A 96 8.82 -8.07 -6.44
CA GLY A 96 8.97 -7.50 -5.11
C GLY A 96 9.28 -6.00 -5.13
N LEU A 97 9.99 -5.49 -6.15
CA LEU A 97 10.29 -4.05 -6.26
C LEU A 97 9.02 -3.22 -6.38
N LEU A 98 8.13 -3.59 -7.29
CA LEU A 98 6.85 -2.88 -7.51
C LEU A 98 5.89 -3.08 -6.34
N THR A 99 5.78 -4.31 -5.84
CA THR A 99 4.93 -4.64 -4.70
C THR A 99 5.40 -3.90 -3.43
N GLY A 100 6.70 -3.88 -3.16
CA GLY A 100 7.29 -3.20 -2.02
C GLY A 100 7.18 -1.68 -2.11
N PHE A 101 7.43 -1.12 -3.29
CA PHE A 101 7.24 0.30 -3.58
C PHE A 101 5.79 0.73 -3.29
N GLY A 102 4.83 0.03 -3.90
CA GLY A 102 3.42 0.33 -3.71
C GLY A 102 2.97 0.20 -2.27
N LEU A 103 3.39 -0.88 -1.59
CA LEU A 103 3.03 -1.11 -0.19
C LEU A 103 3.49 0.03 0.72
N LEU A 104 4.76 0.47 0.61
CA LEU A 104 5.28 1.54 1.45
C LEU A 104 4.61 2.89 1.12
N VAL A 105 4.50 3.23 -0.16
CA VAL A 105 3.95 4.51 -0.60
C VAL A 105 2.49 4.65 -0.18
N ILE A 106 1.66 3.62 -0.39
CA ILE A 106 0.26 3.60 0.05
C ILE A 106 0.20 3.76 1.57
N PHE A 107 0.97 2.98 2.32
CA PHE A 107 0.91 2.97 3.78
C PHE A 107 1.31 4.32 4.39
N LEU A 108 2.47 4.86 3.99
CA LEU A 108 2.99 6.08 4.57
C LEU A 108 2.12 7.29 4.20
N GLN A 109 1.67 7.38 2.95
CA GLN A 109 0.86 8.50 2.49
C GLN A 109 -0.58 8.42 3.04
N ALA A 110 -1.15 7.23 3.25
CA ALA A 110 -2.43 7.07 3.92
C ALA A 110 -2.37 7.48 5.40
N LEU A 111 -1.31 7.11 6.13
CA LEU A 111 -1.12 7.57 7.51
C LEU A 111 -1.02 9.09 7.59
N ASN A 112 -0.21 9.68 6.71
CA ASN A 112 -0.08 11.13 6.64
C ASN A 112 -1.42 11.81 6.28
N TYR A 113 -2.20 11.22 5.38
CA TYR A 113 -3.55 11.71 5.06
C TYR A 113 -4.48 11.69 6.28
N ILE A 114 -4.47 10.60 7.07
CA ILE A 114 -5.28 10.50 8.30
C ILE A 114 -4.91 11.59 9.30
N ILE A 115 -3.61 11.85 9.48
CA ILE A 115 -3.09 12.91 10.36
C ILE A 115 -3.61 14.27 9.89
N ASP A 116 -3.40 14.60 8.62
CA ASP A 116 -3.79 15.90 8.05
C ASP A 116 -5.32 16.08 8.00
N ALA A 117 -6.08 14.99 7.89
CA ALA A 117 -7.55 14.99 7.86
C ALA A 117 -8.18 15.14 9.26
N TYR A 118 -7.57 14.56 10.29
CA TYR A 118 -8.13 14.45 11.65
C TYR A 118 -7.18 14.98 12.72
N LEU A 119 -6.63 16.19 12.56
CA LEU A 119 -5.61 16.76 13.45
C LEU A 119 -5.90 16.59 14.96
N LEU A 120 -7.14 16.84 15.40
CA LEU A 120 -7.53 16.74 16.81
C LEU A 120 -7.64 15.29 17.34
N PHE A 121 -8.02 14.35 16.48
CA PHE A 121 -8.23 12.93 16.81
C PHE A 121 -7.25 11.98 16.12
N ALA A 122 -6.11 12.52 15.66
CA ALA A 122 -5.16 11.81 14.81
C ALA A 122 -4.64 10.53 15.50
N ALA A 123 -4.34 10.61 16.80
CA ALA A 123 -3.87 9.45 17.57
C ALA A 123 -4.90 8.31 17.60
N SER A 124 -6.18 8.63 17.81
CA SER A 124 -7.26 7.64 17.81
C SER A 124 -7.49 7.05 16.42
N ALA A 125 -7.45 7.88 15.37
CA ALA A 125 -7.61 7.44 13.99
C ALA A 125 -6.45 6.52 13.53
N ILE A 126 -5.22 6.83 13.92
CA ILE A 126 -4.04 5.97 13.66
C ILE A 126 -4.16 4.65 14.42
N ALA A 127 -4.63 4.68 15.67
CA ALA A 127 -4.86 3.47 16.46
C ALA A 127 -5.92 2.58 15.79
N ALA A 128 -7.04 3.14 15.35
CA ALA A 128 -8.09 2.42 14.63
C ALA A 128 -7.56 1.81 13.32
N ASN A 129 -6.80 2.57 12.52
CA ASN A 129 -6.16 2.06 11.30
C ASN A 129 -5.19 0.90 11.60
N THR A 130 -4.42 1.02 12.67
CA THR A 130 -3.49 -0.03 13.10
C THR A 130 -4.22 -1.29 13.53
N LEU A 131 -5.31 -1.17 14.29
CA LEU A 131 -6.15 -2.28 14.70
C LEU A 131 -6.77 -2.99 13.49
N LEU A 132 -7.39 -2.25 12.57
CA LEU A 132 -8.00 -2.83 11.38
C LEU A 132 -6.99 -3.58 10.52
N ARG A 133 -5.80 -2.99 10.31
CA ARG A 133 -4.71 -3.63 9.57
C ARG A 133 -4.20 -4.89 10.28
N SER A 134 -4.06 -4.87 11.60
CA SER A 134 -3.64 -6.04 12.38
C SER A 134 -4.67 -7.16 12.33
N LEU A 135 -5.97 -6.83 12.41
CA LEU A 135 -7.06 -7.80 12.25
C LEU A 135 -7.04 -8.42 10.86
N ALA A 136 -6.88 -7.63 9.80
CA ALA A 136 -6.73 -8.16 8.44
C ALA A 136 -5.48 -9.06 8.31
N GLY A 137 -4.36 -8.66 8.92
CA GLY A 137 -3.13 -9.45 8.96
C GLY A 137 -3.26 -10.77 9.73
N ALA A 138 -4.11 -10.83 10.75
CA ALA A 138 -4.42 -12.04 11.51
C ALA A 138 -5.43 -12.95 10.78
N ALA A 139 -6.42 -12.35 10.09
CA ALA A 139 -7.46 -13.10 9.37
C ALA A 139 -6.95 -13.71 8.05
N PHE A 140 -6.06 -13.02 7.34
CA PHE A 140 -5.61 -13.44 6.01
C PHE A 140 -4.93 -14.83 5.99
N PRO A 141 -4.01 -15.16 6.93
CA PRO A 141 -3.40 -16.49 6.99
C PRO A 141 -4.41 -17.65 7.11
N LEU A 142 -5.52 -17.44 7.83
CA LEU A 142 -6.51 -18.47 8.16
C LEU A 142 -7.13 -19.15 6.92
N PHE A 143 -7.25 -18.41 5.82
CA PHE A 143 -7.74 -18.95 4.54
C PHE A 143 -6.66 -18.99 3.44
N SER A 144 -5.52 -18.31 3.63
CA SER A 144 -4.50 -18.20 2.58
C SER A 144 -3.93 -19.55 2.15
N GLU A 145 -3.68 -20.48 3.08
CA GLU A 145 -3.15 -21.81 2.74
C GLU A 145 -4.13 -22.58 1.85
N ARG A 146 -5.42 -22.57 2.20
CA ARG A 146 -6.46 -23.22 1.38
C ARG A 146 -6.62 -22.55 0.02
N MET A 147 -6.52 -21.22 -0.02
CA MET A 147 -6.57 -20.44 -1.26
C MET A 147 -5.41 -20.81 -2.20
N PHE A 148 -4.18 -20.83 -1.70
CA PHE A 148 -3.02 -21.21 -2.50
C PHE A 148 -3.04 -22.70 -2.91
N ALA A 149 -3.55 -23.59 -2.04
CA ALA A 149 -3.67 -25.01 -2.37
C ALA A 149 -4.74 -25.30 -3.44
N SER A 150 -5.85 -24.56 -3.47
CA SER A 150 -6.94 -24.80 -4.44
C SER A 150 -6.78 -24.03 -5.75
N LEU A 151 -6.33 -22.77 -5.70
CA LEU A 151 -6.18 -21.92 -6.87
C LEU A 151 -4.78 -21.96 -7.47
N GLY A 152 -3.75 -22.34 -6.70
CA GLY A 152 -2.36 -22.21 -7.11
C GLY A 152 -1.87 -20.75 -7.05
N VAL A 153 -0.57 -20.56 -7.28
CA VAL A 153 0.10 -19.25 -7.15
C VAL A 153 -0.38 -18.24 -8.21
N ASN A 154 -0.58 -18.69 -9.44
CA ASN A 154 -1.06 -17.87 -10.56
C ASN A 154 -2.42 -17.22 -10.29
N TRP A 155 -3.43 -18.04 -10.00
CA TRP A 155 -4.79 -17.54 -9.79
C TRP A 155 -4.94 -16.84 -8.44
N SER A 156 -4.21 -17.28 -7.41
CA SER A 156 -4.16 -16.54 -6.14
C SER A 156 -3.57 -15.14 -6.33
N GLY A 157 -2.46 -15.01 -7.06
CA GLY A 157 -1.87 -13.71 -7.38
C GLY A 157 -2.78 -12.83 -8.24
N THR A 158 -3.47 -13.43 -9.21
CA THR A 158 -4.45 -12.73 -10.07
C THR A 158 -5.65 -12.25 -9.26
N LEU A 159 -6.20 -13.08 -8.38
CA LEU A 159 -7.32 -12.71 -7.50
C LEU A 159 -6.94 -11.52 -6.61
N LEU A 160 -5.78 -11.59 -5.95
CA LEU A 160 -5.29 -10.50 -5.10
C LEU A 160 -4.99 -9.24 -5.92
N GLY A 161 -4.44 -9.39 -7.12
CA GLY A 161 -4.24 -8.29 -8.07
C GLY A 161 -5.55 -7.62 -8.47
N CYS A 162 -6.59 -8.40 -8.80
CA CYS A 162 -7.92 -7.89 -9.14
C CYS A 162 -8.55 -7.15 -7.97
N VAL A 163 -8.42 -7.65 -6.74
CA VAL A 163 -8.87 -6.95 -5.53
C VAL A 163 -8.11 -5.63 -5.36
N ALA A 164 -6.78 -5.63 -5.55
CA ALA A 164 -5.99 -4.41 -5.49
C ALA A 164 -6.42 -3.38 -6.56
N VAL A 165 -6.71 -3.81 -7.78
CA VAL A 165 -7.25 -2.96 -8.85
C VAL A 165 -8.64 -2.42 -8.49
N ALA A 166 -9.52 -3.24 -7.92
CA ALA A 166 -10.85 -2.81 -7.49
C ALA A 166 -10.78 -1.75 -6.38
N LEU A 167 -9.74 -1.77 -5.54
CA LEU A 167 -9.50 -0.78 -4.49
C LEU A 167 -8.75 0.47 -4.98
N ALA A 168 -8.06 0.40 -6.12
CA ALA A 168 -7.30 1.53 -6.68
C ALA A 168 -8.12 2.80 -7.00
N PRO A 169 -9.41 2.75 -7.38
CA PRO A 169 -10.24 3.93 -7.57
C PRO A 169 -10.58 4.65 -6.27
N ILE A 170 -10.48 4.01 -5.11
CA ILE A 170 -10.88 4.61 -3.83
C ILE A 170 -10.07 5.89 -3.56
N PRO A 171 -8.72 5.89 -3.58
CA PRO A 171 -7.92 7.11 -3.50
C PRO A 171 -8.28 8.18 -4.53
N VAL A 172 -8.64 7.79 -5.76
CA VAL A 172 -9.04 8.73 -6.83
C VAL A 172 -10.35 9.42 -6.48
N ILE A 173 -11.33 8.67 -5.97
CA ILE A 173 -12.60 9.21 -5.52
C ILE A 173 -12.39 10.16 -4.34
N PHE A 174 -11.53 9.79 -3.37
CA PHE A 174 -11.15 10.68 -2.28
C PHE A 174 -10.37 11.92 -2.76
N TYR A 175 -9.65 11.84 -3.88
CA TYR A 175 -8.94 13.00 -4.44
C TYR A 175 -9.92 14.02 -5.04
N ILE A 176 -10.94 13.55 -5.76
CA ILE A 176 -11.91 14.41 -6.45
C ILE A 176 -12.99 14.93 -5.48
N TYR A 177 -13.46 14.06 -4.57
CA TYR A 177 -14.59 14.36 -3.69
C TYR A 177 -14.18 14.60 -2.22
N GLY A 178 -12.90 14.46 -1.88
CA GLY A 178 -12.38 14.59 -0.51
C GLY A 178 -12.78 15.91 0.14
N ALA A 179 -12.62 17.02 -0.57
CA ALA A 179 -13.03 18.34 -0.09
C ALA A 179 -14.53 18.43 0.22
N LYS A 180 -15.40 17.82 -0.59
CA LYS A 180 -16.86 17.77 -0.37
C LYS A 180 -17.25 16.84 0.77
N LEU A 181 -16.56 15.71 0.92
CA LEU A 181 -16.80 14.74 1.99
C LEU A 181 -16.31 15.27 3.34
N ARG A 182 -15.17 15.98 3.33
CA ARG A 182 -14.58 16.67 4.47
C ARG A 182 -15.46 17.85 4.92
N ALA A 183 -16.05 18.61 3.99
CA ALA A 183 -17.01 19.68 4.31
C ALA A 183 -18.34 19.18 4.90
N ARG A 184 -18.68 17.89 4.75
CA ARG A 184 -19.86 17.27 5.39
C ARG A 184 -19.53 16.54 6.71
N SER A 185 -18.25 16.44 7.06
CA SER A 185 -17.79 15.77 8.28
C SER A 185 -17.77 16.77 9.44
N LYS A 186 -18.56 16.51 10.49
CA LYS A 186 -18.57 17.26 11.76
C LYS A 186 -17.22 17.29 12.50
N PHE A 187 -16.23 16.49 12.06
CA PHE A 187 -14.91 16.36 12.71
C PHE A 187 -13.77 16.97 11.89
N SER A 188 -14.08 17.73 10.83
CA SER A 188 -13.04 18.39 10.05
C SER A 188 -12.60 19.71 10.68
N ALA A 189 -11.30 20.00 10.65
CA ALA A 189 -10.66 21.18 11.24
C ALA A 189 -11.28 22.54 10.84
N LYS A 190 -12.11 22.59 9.79
CA LYS A 190 -12.80 23.83 9.37
C LYS A 190 -13.96 24.21 10.31
N HIS A 191 -14.56 23.27 11.03
CA HIS A 191 -15.69 23.58 11.93
C HIS A 191 -15.26 24.12 13.31
N ILE A 192 -14.04 23.84 13.76
CA ILE A 192 -13.63 24.23 15.12
C ILE A 192 -13.10 25.66 15.16
N VAL A 193 -12.49 26.15 14.07
CA VAL A 193 -12.05 27.56 13.99
C VAL A 193 -13.24 28.53 14.00
N GLU A 194 -14.42 28.07 13.56
CA GLU A 194 -15.67 28.85 13.55
C GLU A 194 -16.42 28.78 14.89
N ASP A 195 -16.08 27.81 15.77
CA ASP A 195 -16.65 27.67 17.13
C ASP A 195 -15.77 28.35 18.21
N GLU A 196 -14.56 28.81 17.87
CA GLU A 196 -13.65 29.57 18.76
C GLU A 196 -13.60 31.09 18.46
N GLU A 197 -14.30 31.59 17.43
CA GLU A 197 -14.57 33.02 17.19
C GLU A 197 -15.98 33.43 17.66
#